data_AF-A0A256XUV1-F1
#
_entry.id   AF-A0A256XUV1-F1
#
_cell.length_a   1.000
_cell.length_b   1.000
_cell.length_c   1.000
_cell.angle_alpha   90.00
_cell.angle_beta   90.00
_cell.angle_gamma   90.00
#
_symmetry.space_group_name_H-M   'P 1'
#
loop_
_entity.id
_entity.type
_entity.pdbx_description
1 polymer ?
#
loop_
_entity_poly.entity_id
_entity_poly.type
_entity_poly.pdbx_seq_one_letter_code
_entity_poly.pdbx_strand_id
1 'polypeptide(L)'
;MKTYFRVTTTPGHEKRVAEDLEDYLFRWDSEININDPHIGGVLIGYSKLPKDVLRGILTNVCIRHLHSIVIFDIFEKIHTFIQLYDILYKLLEEVVNKRQKMCILVKFRGVDASTRKKMLLLIKFLTNSFSFATLCTKKYVENINTILIEIIREYVGIKC
;
A
#
# COMPACT_ATOMS: atom_id res chain seq x y z
N MET A 1 -10.33 7.94 -11.30
CA MET A 1 -10.04 6.97 -10.22
C MET A 1 -8.57 7.13 -9.88
N LYS A 2 -8.18 7.18 -8.61
CA LYS A 2 -6.76 7.25 -8.23
C LYS A 2 -6.20 5.83 -8.14
N THR A 3 -5.01 5.63 -8.66
CA THR A 3 -4.23 4.41 -8.47
C THR A 3 -3.04 4.74 -7.58
N TYR A 4 -2.79 3.90 -6.59
CA TYR A 4 -1.72 4.11 -5.64
C TYR A 4 -0.58 3.13 -5.87
N PHE A 5 0.62 3.51 -5.46
CA PHE A 5 1.75 2.62 -5.50
C PHE A 5 2.68 2.86 -4.31
N ARG A 6 3.35 1.79 -3.89
CA ARG A 6 4.29 1.78 -2.79
C ARG A 6 5.64 1.41 -3.35
N VAL A 7 6.60 2.29 -3.14
CA VAL A 7 7.99 2.08 -3.52
C VAL A 7 8.76 1.64 -2.28
N THR A 8 9.70 0.74 -2.47
CA THR A 8 10.71 0.43 -1.46
C THR A 8 12.07 0.82 -1.99
N THR A 9 12.80 1.61 -1.22
CA THR A 9 14.07 2.22 -1.59
C THR A 9 15.15 1.84 -0.61
N THR A 10 16.40 2.09 -0.96
CA THR A 10 17.48 2.12 0.03
C THR A 10 17.19 3.24 1.05
N PRO A 11 17.21 2.96 2.36
CA PRO A 11 17.01 3.99 3.38
C PRO A 11 18.00 5.15 3.23
N GLY A 12 17.54 6.39 3.40
CA GLY A 12 18.33 7.61 3.22
C GLY A 12 18.35 8.15 1.78
N HIS A 13 17.77 7.42 0.81
CA HIS A 13 17.65 7.84 -0.60
C HIS A 13 16.20 8.12 -1.03
N GLU A 14 15.26 8.19 -0.10
CA GLU A 14 13.82 8.36 -0.34
C GLU A 14 13.55 9.60 -1.19
N LYS A 15 14.10 10.76 -0.80
CA LYS A 15 13.92 12.02 -1.52
C LYS A 15 14.39 11.92 -2.97
N ARG A 16 15.58 11.36 -3.19
CA ARG A 16 16.15 11.25 -4.54
C ARG A 16 15.32 10.32 -5.43
N VAL A 17 14.89 9.17 -4.89
CA VAL A 17 14.05 8.24 -5.63
C VAL A 17 12.67 8.83 -5.91
N ALA A 18 12.11 9.62 -5.00
CA ALA A 18 10.85 10.32 -5.22
C ALA A 18 10.96 11.30 -6.40
N GLU A 19 11.98 12.17 -6.39
CA GLU A 19 12.25 13.12 -7.49
C GLU A 19 12.45 12.40 -8.83
N ASP A 20 13.31 11.37 -8.87
CA ASP A 20 13.59 10.62 -10.10
C ASP A 20 12.32 9.89 -10.63
N LEU A 21 11.44 9.42 -9.74
CA LEU A 21 10.17 8.77 -10.12
C LEU A 21 9.12 9.79 -10.59
N GLU A 22 9.02 10.95 -9.94
CA GLU A 22 8.13 12.03 -10.36
C GLU A 22 8.53 12.51 -11.75
N ASP A 23 9.81 12.80 -11.99
CA ASP A 23 10.34 13.20 -13.31
C ASP A 23 10.08 12.14 -14.39
N TYR A 24 10.26 10.87 -14.04
CA TYR A 24 9.96 9.76 -14.95
C TYR A 24 8.48 9.75 -15.32
N LEU A 25 7.59 9.77 -14.33
CA LEU A 25 6.14 9.61 -14.52
C LEU A 25 5.44 10.87 -15.04
N PHE A 26 6.01 12.06 -14.84
CA PHE A 26 5.39 13.35 -15.19
C PHE A 26 4.98 13.44 -16.66
N ARG A 27 5.70 12.73 -17.54
CA ARG A 27 5.40 12.64 -18.99
C ARG A 27 4.03 12.04 -19.29
N TRP A 28 3.52 11.21 -18.40
CA TRP A 28 2.24 10.50 -18.54
C TRP A 28 1.19 11.01 -17.55
N ASP A 29 1.62 11.52 -16.40
CA ASP A 29 0.74 12.03 -15.36
C ASP A 29 1.33 13.28 -14.71
N SER A 30 0.82 14.44 -15.10
CA SER A 30 1.24 15.74 -14.54
C SER A 30 0.79 15.95 -13.09
N GLU A 31 -0.08 15.08 -12.56
CA GLU A 31 -0.58 15.12 -11.18
C GLU A 31 0.02 13.99 -10.34
N ILE A 32 1.09 13.35 -10.82
CA ILE A 32 1.89 12.42 -10.02
C ILE A 32 2.38 13.10 -8.75
N ASN A 33 2.30 12.38 -7.64
CA ASN A 33 2.76 12.87 -6.36
C ASN A 33 3.25 11.71 -5.52
N ILE A 34 4.46 11.85 -4.98
CA ILE A 34 5.13 10.82 -4.19
C ILE A 34 5.45 11.39 -2.82
N ASN A 35 4.78 10.85 -1.80
CA ASN A 35 4.97 11.28 -0.42
C ASN A 35 5.90 10.32 0.31
N ASP A 36 6.81 10.90 1.11
CA ASP A 36 7.52 10.17 2.14
C ASP A 36 6.63 10.08 3.39
N PRO A 37 6.17 8.87 3.79
CA PRO A 37 5.46 8.67 5.04
C PRO A 37 6.38 8.74 6.29
N HIS A 38 7.67 9.07 6.12
CA HIS A 38 8.74 9.00 7.12
C HIS A 38 8.91 7.60 7.71
N ILE A 39 8.73 6.60 6.85
CA ILE A 39 8.92 5.19 7.16
C ILE A 39 10.13 4.76 6.35
N GLY A 40 11.32 4.77 6.98
CA GLY A 40 12.60 4.56 6.30
C GLY A 40 12.58 3.50 5.19
N GLY A 41 13.00 3.90 4.00
CA GLY A 41 13.04 3.10 2.78
C GLY A 41 11.68 2.88 2.11
N VAL A 42 10.64 3.67 2.40
CA VAL A 42 9.30 3.51 1.82
C VAL A 42 8.77 4.84 1.32
N LEU A 43 8.21 4.85 0.12
CA LEU A 43 7.44 5.97 -0.43
C LEU A 43 6.05 5.49 -0.83
N ILE A 44 5.06 6.38 -0.75
CA ILE A 44 3.71 6.16 -1.25
C ILE A 44 3.39 7.22 -2.29
N GLY A 45 3.13 6.78 -3.52
CA GLY A 45 2.68 7.65 -4.59
C GLY A 45 1.23 7.40 -4.98
N TYR A 46 0.63 8.41 -5.61
CA TYR A 46 -0.65 8.26 -6.29
C TYR A 46 -0.56 8.80 -7.71
N SER A 47 -1.32 8.20 -8.62
CA SER A 47 -1.42 8.56 -10.03
C SER A 47 -2.88 8.53 -10.49
N LYS A 48 -3.21 9.35 -11.50
CA LYS A 48 -4.49 9.28 -12.23
C LYS A 48 -4.50 8.21 -13.32
N LEU A 49 -3.34 7.64 -13.65
CA LEU A 49 -3.23 6.59 -14.65
C LEU A 49 -3.95 5.32 -14.17
N PRO A 50 -4.66 4.60 -15.06
CA PRO A 50 -5.19 3.28 -14.75
C PRO A 50 -4.09 2.32 -14.30
N LYS A 51 -4.43 1.39 -13.40
CA LYS A 51 -3.52 0.40 -12.80
C LYS A 51 -2.64 -0.32 -13.81
N ASP A 52 -3.22 -0.80 -14.91
CA ASP A 52 -2.48 -1.56 -15.93
C ASP A 52 -1.53 -0.69 -16.74
N VAL A 53 -1.90 0.57 -17.00
CA VAL A 53 -1.05 1.55 -17.69
C VAL A 53 0.13 1.94 -16.80
N LEU A 54 -0.14 2.30 -15.54
CA LEU A 54 0.89 2.63 -14.56
C LEU A 54 1.85 1.46 -14.36
N ARG A 55 1.33 0.23 -14.31
CA ARG A 55 2.15 -0.98 -14.26
C ARG A 55 3.09 -1.07 -15.45
N GLY A 56 2.58 -0.98 -16.67
CA GLY A 56 3.41 -1.08 -17.87
C GLY A 56 4.54 -0.05 -17.92
N ILE A 57 4.27 1.18 -17.47
CA ILE A 57 5.28 2.25 -17.37
C ILE A 57 6.34 1.93 -16.32
N LEU A 58 5.92 1.43 -15.14
CA LEU A 58 6.80 1.15 -14.01
C LEU A 58 7.55 -0.19 -14.11
N THR A 59 7.13 -1.13 -14.96
CA THR A 59 7.84 -2.40 -15.17
C THR A 59 9.26 -2.18 -15.71
N ASN A 60 9.46 -1.13 -16.50
CA ASN A 60 10.75 -0.83 -17.14
C ASN A 60 11.52 0.30 -16.45
N VAL A 61 11.07 0.76 -15.28
CA VAL A 61 11.72 1.86 -14.59
C VAL A 61 13.09 1.42 -14.06
N CYS A 62 14.12 2.17 -14.42
CA CYS A 62 15.48 1.94 -13.93
C CYS A 62 15.93 3.17 -13.15
N ILE A 63 15.62 3.19 -11.86
CA ILE A 63 16.01 4.26 -10.93
C ILE A 63 16.94 3.67 -9.89
N ARG A 64 18.08 4.34 -9.67
CA ARG A 64 19.05 3.90 -8.66
C ARG A 64 18.41 3.93 -7.27
N HIS A 65 18.76 2.96 -6.41
CA HIS A 65 18.21 2.81 -5.05
C HIS A 65 16.74 2.38 -4.97
N LEU A 66 16.05 2.19 -6.10
CA LEU A 66 14.71 1.62 -6.14
C LEU A 66 14.81 0.08 -6.10
N HIS A 67 14.16 -0.56 -5.12
CA HIS A 67 14.19 -2.02 -4.95
C HIS A 67 12.93 -2.72 -5.43
N SER A 68 11.75 -2.14 -5.16
CA SER A 68 10.49 -2.75 -5.57
C SER A 68 9.35 -1.74 -5.60
N ILE A 69 8.39 -1.98 -6.49
CA ILE A 69 7.14 -1.23 -6.58
C ILE A 69 5.98 -2.21 -6.42
N VAL A 70 4.94 -1.79 -5.70
CA VAL A 70 3.67 -2.52 -5.57
C VAL A 70 2.54 -1.54 -5.88
N ILE A 71 1.65 -1.87 -6.82
CA ILE A 71 0.54 -1.01 -7.25
C ILE A 71 -0.78 -1.54 -6.66
N PHE A 72 -1.61 -0.66 -6.13
CA PHE A 72 -2.87 -0.98 -5.45
C PHE A 72 -3.93 0.08 -5.72
N ASP A 73 -5.18 -0.30 -5.45
CA ASP A 73 -6.36 0.48 -5.78
C ASP A 73 -6.78 1.38 -4.60
N ILE A 74 -6.58 0.90 -3.37
CA ILE A 74 -6.96 1.62 -2.14
C ILE A 74 -5.80 1.59 -1.15
N PHE A 75 -5.58 2.71 -0.47
CA PHE A 75 -4.57 2.89 0.55
C PHE A 75 -5.18 3.39 1.85
N GLU A 76 -4.95 2.68 2.95
CA GLU A 76 -5.40 3.12 4.28
C GLU A 76 -4.28 3.04 5.30
N LYS A 77 -4.10 4.13 6.06
CA LYS A 77 -3.19 4.20 7.20
C LYS A 77 -3.98 4.03 8.49
N ILE A 78 -3.56 3.09 9.33
CA ILE A 78 -4.30 2.69 10.53
C ILE A 78 -3.40 2.79 11.75
N HIS A 79 -3.86 3.54 12.75
CA HIS A 79 -3.09 3.81 13.97
C HIS A 79 -3.63 3.05 15.18
N THR A 80 -4.92 2.69 15.17
CA THR A 80 -5.57 2.00 16.30
C THR A 80 -6.31 0.75 15.88
N PHE A 81 -6.58 -0.13 16.85
CA PHE A 81 -7.34 -1.35 16.63
C PHE A 81 -8.81 -1.07 16.26
N ILE A 82 -9.39 0.00 16.80
CA ILE A 82 -10.77 0.40 16.50
C ILE A 82 -10.87 0.87 15.04
N GLN A 83 -9.94 1.73 14.61
CA GLN A 83 -9.84 2.16 13.21
C GLN A 83 -9.66 0.96 12.26
N LEU A 84 -8.85 -0.03 12.65
CA LEU A 84 -8.67 -1.26 11.87
C LEU A 84 -10.00 -1.96 11.60
N TYR A 85 -10.81 -2.14 12.65
CA TYR A 85 -12.11 -2.78 12.52
C TYR A 85 -13.04 -2.00 11.59
N ASP A 86 -13.23 -0.71 11.86
CA ASP A 86 -14.20 0.12 11.13
C ASP A 86 -13.85 0.24 9.64
N ILE A 87 -12.57 0.50 9.34
CA ILE A 87 -12.10 0.66 7.96
C ILE A 87 -12.20 -0.68 7.22
N LEU A 88 -11.73 -1.76 7.83
CA LEU A 88 -11.76 -3.06 7.18
C LEU A 88 -13.21 -3.53 6.94
N TYR A 89 -14.10 -3.32 7.90
CA TYR A 89 -15.52 -3.67 7.75
C TYR A 89 -16.18 -2.91 6.60
N LYS A 90 -16.01 -1.58 6.53
CA LYS A 90 -16.57 -0.76 5.44
C LYS A 90 -16.04 -1.16 4.07
N LEU A 91 -14.73 -1.39 3.97
CA LEU A 91 -14.11 -1.82 2.71
C LEU A 91 -14.64 -3.19 2.28
N LEU A 92 -14.76 -4.14 3.21
CA LEU A 92 -15.28 -5.47 2.92
C LEU A 92 -16.77 -5.43 2.54
N GLU A 93 -17.57 -4.59 3.19
CA GLU A 93 -18.99 -4.39 2.86
C GLU A 93 -19.17 -3.84 1.43
N GLU A 94 -18.39 -2.84 1.03
CA GLU A 94 -18.41 -2.34 -0.34
C GLU A 94 -18.06 -3.41 -1.38
N VAL A 95 -17.10 -4.28 -1.06
CA VAL A 95 -16.64 -5.37 -1.93
C VAL A 95 -17.72 -6.41 -2.12
N VAL A 96 -18.42 -6.77 -1.05
CA VAL A 96 -19.58 -7.68 -1.09
C VAL A 96 -20.68 -7.10 -1.96
N ASN A 97 -21.02 -5.82 -1.74
CA ASN A 97 -22.07 -5.14 -2.49
C ASN A 97 -21.75 -5.08 -3.99
N LYS A 98 -20.48 -4.87 -4.35
CA LYS A 98 -20.01 -4.83 -5.74
C LYS A 98 -19.72 -6.22 -6.33
N ARG A 99 -19.77 -7.30 -5.52
CA ARG A 99 -19.40 -8.69 -5.89
C ARG A 99 -18.03 -8.81 -6.58
N GLN A 100 -17.08 -7.94 -6.19
CA GLN A 100 -15.75 -7.93 -6.79
C GLN A 100 -14.80 -8.75 -5.92
N LYS A 101 -13.92 -9.54 -6.55
CA LYS A 101 -12.84 -10.17 -5.79
C LYS A 101 -11.85 -9.10 -5.34
N MET A 102 -11.37 -9.22 -4.11
CA MET A 102 -10.43 -8.29 -3.53
C MET A 102 -9.31 -8.99 -2.77
N CYS A 103 -8.12 -8.43 -2.92
CA CYS A 103 -6.88 -8.87 -2.32
C CYS A 103 -6.44 -7.82 -1.27
N ILE A 104 -6.29 -8.23 -0.02
CA ILE A 104 -5.89 -7.33 1.07
C ILE A 104 -4.43 -7.61 1.41
N LEU A 105 -3.58 -6.61 1.21
CA LEU A 105 -2.18 -6.63 1.60
C LEU A 105 -2.01 -5.82 2.89
N VAL A 106 -1.51 -6.46 3.94
CA VAL A 106 -1.27 -5.79 5.22
C VAL A 106 0.22 -5.64 5.49
N LYS A 107 0.64 -4.44 5.90
CA LYS A 107 2.00 -4.16 6.38
C LYS A 107 1.94 -3.58 7.79
N PHE A 108 2.72 -4.19 8.69
CA PHE A 108 2.88 -3.72 10.07
C PHE A 108 4.19 -2.96 10.19
N ARG A 109 4.16 -1.76 10.80
CA ARG A 109 5.30 -0.87 11.01
C ARG A 109 5.34 -0.38 12.46
N GLY A 110 6.47 -0.57 13.14
CA GLY A 110 6.61 -0.17 14.56
C GLY A 110 5.70 -0.92 15.53
N VAL A 111 5.02 -1.99 15.09
CA VAL A 111 4.07 -2.77 15.90
C VAL A 111 4.82 -3.94 16.56
N ASP A 112 4.68 -4.07 17.88
CA ASP A 112 5.23 -5.20 18.62
C ASP A 112 4.58 -6.54 18.22
N ALA A 113 5.27 -7.65 18.49
CA ALA A 113 4.84 -8.98 18.07
C ALA A 113 3.46 -9.38 18.62
N SER A 114 3.13 -8.98 19.85
CA SER A 114 1.86 -9.32 20.51
C SER A 114 0.70 -8.59 19.85
N THR A 115 0.83 -7.28 19.66
CA THR A 115 -0.18 -6.45 18.98
C THR A 115 -0.35 -6.89 17.53
N ARG A 116 0.74 -7.16 16.81
CA ARG A 116 0.72 -7.68 15.44
C ARG A 116 -0.05 -8.99 15.36
N LYS A 117 0.16 -9.92 16.28
CA LYS A 117 -0.56 -11.20 16.32
C LYS A 117 -2.05 -10.99 16.50
N LYS A 118 -2.47 -10.14 17.44
CA LYS A 118 -3.88 -9.80 17.69
C LYS A 118 -4.56 -9.18 16.46
N MET A 119 -3.92 -8.18 15.85
CA MET A 119 -4.43 -7.52 14.65
C MET A 119 -4.51 -8.46 13.45
N LEU A 120 -3.51 -9.33 13.27
CA LEU A 120 -3.52 -10.31 12.19
C LEU A 120 -4.66 -11.33 12.37
N LEU A 121 -4.96 -11.73 13.60
CA LEU A 121 -6.11 -12.59 13.90
C LEU A 121 -7.43 -11.90 13.55
N LEU A 122 -7.59 -10.62 13.93
CA LEU A 122 -8.77 -9.85 13.56
C LEU A 122 -8.94 -9.76 12.04
N ILE A 123 -7.87 -9.40 11.33
CA ILE A 123 -7.90 -9.28 9.87
C ILE A 123 -8.30 -10.62 9.25
N LYS A 124 -7.68 -11.73 9.67
CA LYS A 124 -8.03 -13.06 9.17
C LYS A 124 -9.49 -13.43 9.44
N PHE A 125 -9.97 -13.16 10.66
CA PHE A 125 -11.35 -13.42 11.04
C PHE A 125 -12.31 -12.66 10.12
N LEU A 126 -12.12 -11.35 9.98
CA LEU A 126 -12.93 -10.51 9.11
C LEU A 126 -12.83 -10.96 7.65
N THR A 127 -11.62 -11.11 7.08
CA THR A 127 -11.49 -11.53 5.67
C THR A 127 -12.09 -12.90 5.39
N ASN A 128 -11.99 -13.86 6.31
CA ASN A 128 -12.61 -15.18 6.14
C ASN A 128 -14.13 -15.15 6.24
N SER A 129 -14.71 -14.08 6.81
CA SER A 129 -16.15 -13.91 6.90
C SER A 129 -16.78 -13.43 5.58
N PHE A 130 -15.94 -13.03 4.61
CA PHE A 130 -16.38 -12.52 3.31
C PHE A 130 -15.78 -13.33 2.17
N SER A 131 -16.62 -14.04 1.40
CA SER A 131 -16.19 -14.93 0.31
C SER A 131 -15.46 -14.23 -0.85
N PHE A 132 -15.56 -12.91 -0.96
CA PHE A 132 -14.94 -12.10 -2.00
C PHE A 132 -13.59 -11.50 -1.60
N ALA A 133 -13.16 -11.65 -0.34
CA ALA A 133 -11.94 -11.07 0.16
C ALA A 133 -10.89 -12.15 0.45
N THR A 134 -9.63 -11.86 0.18
CA THR A 134 -8.53 -12.76 0.51
C THR A 134 -7.33 -11.98 1.03
N LEU A 135 -6.73 -12.47 2.11
CA LEU A 135 -5.46 -11.92 2.60
C LEU A 135 -4.32 -12.37 1.68
N CYS A 136 -3.57 -11.41 1.17
CA CYS A 136 -2.54 -11.66 0.17
C CYS A 136 -1.12 -11.43 0.68
N THR A 137 -0.18 -12.10 0.02
CA THR A 137 1.24 -11.76 0.09
C THR A 137 1.66 -10.95 -1.15
N LYS A 138 2.86 -10.37 -1.15
CA LYS A 138 3.37 -9.50 -2.23
C LYS A 138 3.21 -10.10 -3.64
N LYS A 139 3.23 -11.44 -3.79
CA LYS A 139 3.13 -12.14 -5.08
C LYS A 139 1.73 -12.12 -5.73
N TYR A 140 0.67 -11.73 -5.02
CA TYR A 140 -0.72 -11.88 -5.50
C TYR A 140 -1.40 -10.57 -5.91
N VAL A 141 -0.68 -9.46 -5.95
CA VAL A 141 -1.23 -8.10 -6.19
C VAL A 141 -1.56 -7.85 -7.69
N GLU A 142 -1.18 -8.76 -8.57
CA GLU A 142 -1.05 -8.46 -9.99
C GLU A 142 -2.38 -8.46 -10.77
N ASN A 143 -3.42 -9.20 -10.37
CA ASN A 143 -4.60 -9.41 -11.22
C ASN A 143 -5.97 -9.16 -10.53
N ILE A 144 -5.99 -8.63 -9.32
CA ILE A 144 -7.21 -8.42 -8.53
C ILE A 144 -7.20 -7.00 -7.93
N ASN A 145 -8.38 -6.42 -7.70
CA ASN A 145 -8.52 -5.20 -6.91
C ASN A 145 -7.79 -5.38 -5.58
N THR A 146 -6.83 -4.51 -5.29
CA THR A 146 -5.92 -4.66 -4.17
C THR A 146 -6.05 -3.49 -3.21
N ILE A 147 -6.22 -3.78 -1.92
CA ILE A 147 -6.12 -2.80 -0.85
C ILE A 147 -4.79 -3.00 -0.14
N LEU A 148 -4.03 -1.91 -0.01
CA LEU A 148 -2.92 -1.86 0.93
C LEU A 148 -3.39 -1.21 2.22
N ILE A 149 -3.26 -1.96 3.32
CA ILE A 149 -3.46 -1.46 4.67
C ILE A 149 -2.09 -1.37 5.35
N GLU A 150 -1.66 -0.15 5.68
CA GLU A 150 -0.48 0.07 6.51
C GLU A 150 -0.90 0.36 7.95
N ILE A 151 -0.59 -0.59 8.84
CA ILE A 151 -0.79 -0.46 10.28
C ILE A 151 0.49 0.09 10.88
N ILE A 152 0.41 1.32 11.36
CA ILE A 152 1.54 2.10 11.87
C ILE A 152 1.27 2.36 13.35
N ARG A 153 2.13 1.84 14.22
CA ARG A 153 2.22 2.39 15.58
C ARG A 153 3.11 3.62 15.48
N GLU A 154 2.70 4.73 16.07
CA GLU A 154 3.56 5.92 16.18
C GLU A 154 4.87 5.55 16.88
N TYR A 155 5.87 5.26 16.06
CA TYR A 155 7.28 5.39 16.36
C TYR A 155 7.89 6.06 15.12
N VAL A 156 7.46 7.30 14.89
CA VAL A 156 8.17 8.22 14.01
C VAL A 156 9.32 8.77 14.84
N GLY A 157 10.53 8.32 14.55
CA GLY A 157 11.76 8.85 15.15
C GLY A 157 12.32 8.06 16.31
N ILE A 158 13.02 6.96 16.02
CA ILE A 158 14.25 6.68 16.77
C ILE A 158 15.36 7.37 15.98
N LYS A 159 15.68 8.59 16.39
CA LYS A 159 17.05 9.08 16.29
C LYS A 159 17.87 8.19 17.22
N CYS A 160 18.67 7.29 16.65
CA CYS A 160 19.92 6.89 17.28
C CYS A 160 20.99 7.87 16.80
#